data_AF-A0A2V6DCF7-F1
#
_entry.id   AF-A0A2V6DCF7-F1
#
_cell.length_a   1.000
_cell.length_b   1.000
_cell.length_c   1.000
_cell.angle_alpha   90.00
_cell.angle_beta   90.00
_cell.angle_gamma   90.00
#
_symmetry.space_group_name_H-M   'P 1'
#
loop_
_entity.id
_entity.type
_entity.pdbx_description
1 polymer ?
#
loop_
_entity_poly.entity_id
_entity_poly.type
_entity_poly.pdbx_seq_one_letter_code
_entity_poly.pdbx_strand_id
1 'polypeptide(L)'
;MCWNSKEPRWHSKNRRGENPTQFVINSQEYDRVRYGDGGDDLHLPSCDDCGVPRGVLHKIGCDLEPCPRCGGQAITCDCFYEDD
;
A
#
# COMPACT_ATOMS: atom_id res chain seq x y z
N MET A 1 0.54 -33.11 25.47
CA MET A 1 -0.27 -33.08 24.23
C MET A 1 0.23 -31.90 23.38
N CYS A 2 0.84 -32.19 22.23
CA CYS A 2 1.41 -31.19 21.33
C CYS A 2 0.30 -30.54 20.49
N TRP A 3 -0.04 -29.29 20.78
CA TRP A 3 -0.91 -28.51 19.91
C TRP A 3 -0.04 -27.83 18.85
N ASN A 4 -0.02 -28.46 17.68
CA ASN A 4 0.69 -27.99 16.49
C ASN A 4 -0.14 -26.89 15.81
N SER A 5 -0.15 -25.68 16.38
CA SER A 5 -0.67 -24.49 15.71
C SER A 5 0.30 -24.07 14.60
N LYS A 6 0.05 -24.55 13.37
CA LYS A 6 0.59 -23.93 12.16
C LYS A 6 -0.15 -22.61 11.95
N GLU A 7 0.26 -21.60 12.70
CA GLU A 7 -0.04 -20.22 12.35
C GLU A 7 0.63 -19.95 10.99
N PRO A 8 -0.06 -19.39 9.98
CA PRO A 8 0.65 -18.82 8.85
C PRO A 8 1.55 -17.72 9.41
N ARG A 9 2.85 -18.02 9.40
CA ARG A 9 3.92 -17.13 9.80
C ARG A 9 3.89 -15.90 8.91
N TRP A 10 3.12 -14.88 9.31
CA TRP A 10 3.30 -13.53 8.81
C TRP A 10 4.68 -13.12 9.30
N HIS A 11 5.68 -13.28 8.44
CA HIS A 11 7.08 -13.02 8.76
C HIS A 11 7.19 -11.58 9.24
N SER A 12 7.53 -11.48 10.52
CA SER A 12 7.58 -10.26 11.30
C SER A 12 8.86 -9.49 11.02
N LYS A 13 8.79 -8.38 10.27
CA LYS A 13 9.83 -7.32 10.32
C LYS A 13 9.32 -5.89 10.11
N ASN A 14 8.03 -5.59 10.35
CA ASN A 14 7.58 -4.19 10.29
C ASN A 14 7.09 -3.80 11.69
N ARG A 15 7.77 -2.84 12.31
CA ARG A 15 7.39 -2.32 13.63
C ARG A 15 5.92 -1.86 13.58
N ARG A 16 5.19 -2.08 14.66
CA ARG A 16 3.77 -1.71 14.80
C ARG A 16 3.58 -0.23 14.41
N GLY A 17 2.96 0.03 13.26
CA GLY A 17 2.38 1.35 12.93
C GLY A 17 3.10 2.22 11.89
N GLU A 18 4.15 1.76 11.22
CA GLU A 18 4.82 2.55 10.17
C GLU A 18 4.21 2.25 8.80
N ASN A 19 3.66 3.28 8.15
CA ASN A 19 3.14 3.23 6.79
C ASN A 19 4.33 3.40 5.84
N PRO A 20 4.83 2.34 5.16
CA PRO A 20 6.03 2.43 4.34
C PRO A 20 5.80 3.42 3.20
N THR A 21 6.80 4.25 2.90
CA THR A 21 6.68 5.28 1.85
C THR A 21 6.92 4.73 0.45
N GLN A 22 7.45 3.51 0.35
CA GLN A 22 7.87 2.88 -0.91
C GLN A 22 7.32 1.46 -1.02
N PHE A 23 7.07 1.02 -2.25
CA PHE A 23 6.74 -0.36 -2.59
C PHE A 23 7.84 -0.98 -3.45
N VAL A 24 8.15 -2.24 -3.20
CA VAL A 24 9.04 -3.04 -4.07
C VAL A 24 8.15 -3.85 -5.00
N ILE A 25 8.24 -3.59 -6.31
CA ILE A 25 7.44 -4.24 -7.35
C ILE A 25 8.39 -4.75 -8.42
N ASN A 26 8.45 -6.07 -8.64
CA ASN A 26 9.37 -6.73 -9.58
C ASN A 26 10.84 -6.35 -9.34
N SER A 27 11.32 -6.51 -8.10
CA SER A 27 12.66 -6.11 -7.66
C SER A 27 13.04 -4.63 -7.89
N GLN A 28 12.06 -3.74 -8.17
CA GLN A 28 12.28 -2.30 -8.32
C GLN A 28 11.50 -1.53 -7.26
N GLU A 29 12.17 -0.56 -6.64
CA GLU A 29 11.60 0.33 -5.63
C GLU A 29 10.82 1.47 -6.30
N TYR A 30 9.57 1.66 -5.90
CA TYR A 30 8.71 2.74 -6.35
C TYR A 30 8.24 3.56 -5.16
N ASP A 31 8.33 4.88 -5.27
CA ASP A 31 7.73 5.78 -4.28
C ASP A 31 6.21 5.73 -4.39
N ARG A 32 5.53 5.68 -3.25
CA ARG A 32 4.07 5.65 -3.24
C ARG A 32 3.52 6.99 -3.68
N VAL A 33 2.36 6.93 -4.32
CA VAL A 33 1.70 8.13 -4.82
C VAL A 33 0.91 8.80 -3.69
N ARG A 34 1.11 10.10 -3.53
CA ARG A 34 0.35 10.91 -2.58
C ARG A 34 -1.06 11.14 -3.11
N TYR A 35 -2.02 11.27 -2.21
CA TYR A 35 -3.40 11.53 -2.59
C TYR A 35 -3.51 12.82 -3.44
N GLY A 36 -4.08 12.70 -4.64
CA GLY A 36 -4.25 13.80 -5.60
C GLY A 36 -3.00 14.20 -6.39
N ASP A 37 -1.93 13.39 -6.36
CA ASP A 37 -0.72 13.51 -7.19
C ASP A 37 -0.70 12.47 -8.34
N GLY A 38 -1.56 11.45 -8.27
CA GLY A 38 -1.59 10.31 -9.21
C GLY A 38 -2.26 10.59 -10.56
N GLY A 39 -2.51 11.86 -10.89
CA GLY A 39 -3.28 12.24 -12.07
C GLY A 39 -4.76 11.84 -12.00
N ASP A 40 -5.25 11.48 -10.81
CA ASP A 40 -6.65 11.22 -10.53
C ASP A 40 -7.41 12.56 -10.43
N ASP A 41 -8.48 12.74 -11.21
CA ASP A 41 -9.32 13.96 -11.21
C ASP A 41 -10.15 14.14 -9.92
N LEU A 42 -9.73 13.53 -8.81
CA LEU A 42 -10.38 13.61 -7.52
C LEU A 42 -10.23 15.04 -6.95
N HIS A 43 -11.31 15.81 -7.05
CA HIS A 43 -11.42 17.15 -6.48
C HIS A 43 -11.74 17.17 -4.98
N LEU A 44 -11.64 16.03 -4.30
CA LEU A 44 -11.95 15.94 -2.87
C LEU A 44 -10.75 16.42 -2.03
N PRO A 45 -10.99 17.08 -0.89
CA PRO A 45 -9.93 17.55 0.00
C PRO A 45 -9.20 16.41 0.72
N SER A 46 -9.86 15.26 0.87
CA SER A 46 -9.37 14.06 1.52
C SER A 46 -9.87 12.81 0.82
N CYS A 47 -9.09 11.73 0.93
CA CYS A 47 -9.47 10.41 0.44
C CYS A 47 -10.73 9.91 1.16
N ASP A 48 -11.72 9.44 0.41
CA ASP A 48 -13.01 8.97 0.93
C ASP A 48 -12.86 7.68 1.77
N ASP A 49 -11.92 6.82 1.38
CA ASP A 49 -11.69 5.53 2.02
C ASP A 49 -10.78 5.63 3.26
N CYS A 50 -9.57 6.18 3.09
CA CYS A 50 -8.59 6.21 4.20
C CYS A 50 -8.57 7.53 5.00
N GLY A 51 -9.26 8.57 4.53
CA GLY A 51 -9.41 9.87 5.22
C GLY A 51 -8.17 10.77 5.22
N VAL A 52 -7.14 10.47 4.43
CA VAL A 52 -5.91 11.29 4.40
C VAL A 52 -6.12 12.55 3.54
N PRO A 53 -5.55 13.70 3.92
CA PRO A 53 -5.67 14.91 3.13
C PRO A 53 -4.82 14.85 1.86
N ARG A 54 -5.15 15.70 0.88
CA ARG A 54 -4.38 15.83 -0.38
C ARG A 54 -2.90 16.12 -0.10
N GLY A 55 -2.01 15.46 -0.83
CA GLY A 55 -0.55 15.57 -0.67
C GLY A 55 0.03 14.66 0.42
N VAL A 56 -0.78 13.86 1.11
CA VAL A 56 -0.34 12.83 2.07
C VAL A 56 -0.48 11.45 1.45
N LEU A 57 0.41 10.52 1.84
CA LEU A 57 0.33 9.12 1.43
C LEU A 57 -0.93 8.45 1.98
N HIS A 58 -1.54 7.59 1.18
CA HIS A 58 -2.65 6.75 1.62
C HIS A 58 -2.20 5.80 2.74
N LYS A 59 -3.15 5.26 3.50
CA LYS A 59 -2.86 4.16 4.41
C LYS A 59 -2.68 2.87 3.60
N ILE A 60 -1.78 1.98 4.04
CA ILE A 60 -1.70 0.62 3.45
C ILE A 60 -3.07 -0.02 3.46
N GLY A 61 -3.48 -0.55 2.31
CA GLY A 61 -4.78 -1.19 2.15
C GLY A 61 -5.90 -0.25 1.69
N CYS A 62 -5.61 1.01 1.32
CA CYS A 62 -6.63 1.92 0.79
C CYS A 62 -7.03 1.56 -0.63
N ASP A 63 -8.34 1.45 -0.88
CA ASP A 63 -8.90 1.13 -2.20
C ASP A 63 -8.60 2.18 -3.28
N LEU A 64 -8.39 3.43 -2.86
CA LEU A 64 -8.13 4.57 -3.76
C LEU A 64 -6.64 4.85 -3.96
N GLU A 65 -5.74 4.12 -3.28
CA GLU A 65 -4.31 4.31 -3.52
C GLU A 65 -3.93 3.80 -4.92
N PRO A 66 -3.37 4.64 -5.81
CA PRO A 66 -2.91 4.17 -7.10
C PRO A 66 -1.55 3.49 -6.97
N CYS A 67 -1.37 2.40 -7.71
CA CYS A 67 -0.11 1.71 -7.84
C CYS A 67 0.90 2.59 -8.56
N PRO A 68 2.08 2.85 -7.99
CA PRO A 68 3.08 3.73 -8.61
C PRO A 68 3.69 3.14 -9.89
N ARG A 69 3.47 1.85 -10.19
CA ARG A 69 3.94 1.22 -11.43
C ARG A 69 2.97 1.36 -12.59
N CYS A 70 1.70 1.03 -12.38
CA CYS A 70 0.71 0.90 -13.46
C CYS A 70 -0.45 1.90 -13.36
N GLY A 71 -0.58 2.64 -12.26
CA GLY A 71 -1.68 3.57 -12.00
C GLY A 71 -3.02 2.92 -11.64
N GLY A 72 -3.11 1.59 -11.59
CA GLY A 72 -4.29 0.86 -11.11
C GLY A 72 -4.45 0.91 -9.59
N GLN A 73 -5.47 0.28 -9.01
CA GLN A 73 -5.65 0.22 -7.56
C GLN A 73 -4.52 -0.63 -6.91
N ALA A 74 -3.79 -0.08 -5.95
CA ALA A 74 -2.64 -0.74 -5.33
C ALA A 74 -3.03 -2.05 -4.63
N ILE A 75 -4.18 -2.07 -3.95
CA ILE A 75 -4.67 -3.24 -3.20
C ILE A 75 -5.02 -4.45 -4.07
N THR A 76 -5.39 -4.23 -5.34
CA THR A 76 -5.75 -5.27 -6.30
C THR A 76 -4.76 -5.33 -7.46
N CYS A 77 -3.62 -4.65 -7.35
CA CYS A 77 -2.59 -4.70 -8.39
C CYS A 77 -2.00 -6.11 -8.39
N ASP A 78 -2.05 -6.79 -9.54
CA ASP A 78 -1.34 -8.05 -9.77
C ASP A 78 0.16 -7.82 -10.08
N CYS A 79 0.64 -6.64 -9.74
CA CYS A 79 1.99 -6.20 -10.02
C CYS A 79 2.89 -6.94 -9.03
N PHE A 80 3.59 -8.01 -9.44
CA PHE A 80 4.36 -8.87 -8.54
C PHE A 80 5.11 -8.05 -7.47
N TYR A 81 4.56 -8.03 -6.25
CA TYR A 81 5.20 -7.51 -5.06
C TYR A 81 6.08 -8.65 -4.55
N GLU A 82 7.39 -8.48 -4.60
CA GLU A 82 8.29 -9.46 -4.02
C GLU A 82 8.44 -9.15 -2.53
N ASP A 83 8.07 -10.11 -1.70
CA ASP A 83 8.33 -10.14 -0.26
C ASP A 83 9.69 -10.84 -0.08
N ASP A 84 10.77 -10.10 0.14
CA ASP A 84 12.09 -10.63 0.55
C ASP A 84 12.28 -10.53 2.07
#